data_AF-A0A973JFF6-F1
#
_entry.id   AF-A0A973JFF6-F1
#
_cell.length_a   1.000
_cell.length_b   1.000
_cell.length_c   1.000
_cell.angle_alpha   90.00
_cell.angle_beta   90.00
_cell.angle_gamma   90.00
#
_symmetry.space_group_name_H-M   'P 1'
#
loop_
_entity.id
_entity.type
_entity.pdbx_description
1 polymer ?
#
loop_
_entity_poly.entity_id
_entity_poly.type
_entity_poly.pdbx_seq_one_letter_code
_entity_poly.pdbx_strand_id
1 'polypeptide(L)'
;MMKNIIIIVAALIAFSIIWFYFQEDEKKIGIYTVYYYSSRCNPNELPSSLPLLMQTQCVKKITWMEQTGPKLYKRMSWTPETGAKESGMVRK
;
A
#
# COMPACT_ATOMS: atom_id res chain seq x y z
N MET A 1 -28.44 30.18 11.52
CA MET A 1 -28.54 29.18 10.42
C MET A 1 -27.32 29.20 9.49
N MET A 2 -26.92 30.32 8.88
CA MET A 2 -25.76 30.36 7.94
C MET A 2 -24.44 29.85 8.53
N LYS A 3 -24.13 30.14 9.79
CA LYS A 3 -22.87 29.72 10.44
C LYS A 3 -22.74 28.19 10.53
N ASN A 4 -23.85 27.47 10.75
CA ASN A 4 -23.84 25.99 10.81
C ASN A 4 -23.65 25.40 9.40
N ILE A 5 -24.23 26.03 8.37
CA ILE A 5 -24.08 25.60 6.98
C ILE A 5 -22.61 25.73 6.54
N ILE A 6 -21.95 26.84 6.88
CA ILE A 6 -20.52 27.06 6.55
C ILE A 6 -19.64 26.00 7.21
N ILE A 7 -19.89 25.65 8.48
CA ILE A 7 -19.14 24.61 9.19
C ILE A 7 -19.32 23.24 8.52
N ILE A 8 -20.55 22.90 8.13
CA ILE A 8 -20.85 21.62 7.45
C ILE A 8 -20.13 21.55 6.10
N VAL A 9 -20.18 22.63 5.30
CA VAL A 9 -19.51 22.69 4.00
C VAL A 9 -17.99 22.57 4.18
N ALA A 10 -17.40 23.29 5.14
CA ALA A 10 -15.97 23.20 5.44
C ALA A 10 -15.56 21.78 5.87
N ALA A 11 -16.38 21.10 6.67
CA ALA A 11 -16.14 19.72 7.09
C ALA A 11 -16.17 18.74 5.91
N LEU A 12 -17.12 18.89 4.98
CA LEU A 12 -17.21 18.05 3.78
C LEU A 12 -16.00 18.24 2.86
N ILE A 13 -15.52 19.47 2.70
CA ILE A 13 -14.33 19.77 1.92
C ILE A 13 -13.09 19.13 2.57
N ALA A 14 -12.91 19.32 3.88
CA ALA A 14 -11.79 18.73 4.61
C ALA A 14 -11.81 17.19 4.52
N PHE A 15 -12.97 16.57 4.68
CA PHE A 15 -13.13 15.12 4.55
C PHE A 15 -12.77 14.62 3.15
N SER A 16 -13.21 15.33 2.11
CA SER A 16 -12.90 14.99 0.71
C SER A 16 -11.40 15.05 0.41
N ILE A 17 -10.70 16.07 0.94
CA ILE A 17 -9.25 16.22 0.79
C ILE A 17 -8.51 15.08 1.51
N ILE A 18 -8.91 14.75 2.74
CA ILE A 18 -8.31 13.64 3.49
C ILE A 18 -8.50 12.32 2.73
N TRP A 19 -9.72 12.06 2.25
CA TRP A 19 -10.01 10.84 1.48
C TRP A 19 -9.13 10.73 0.24
N PHE A 20 -9.02 11.81 -0.54
CA PHE A 20 -8.17 11.84 -1.72
C PHE A 20 -6.69 11.62 -1.39
N TYR A 21 -6.23 12.19 -0.28
CA TYR A 21 -4.82 12.09 0.11
C TYR A 21 -4.42 10.68 0.57
N PHE A 22 -5.33 9.97 1.26
CA PHE A 22 -5.13 8.61 1.78
C PHE A 22 -5.63 7.51 0.85
N GLN A 23 -5.93 7.83 -0.41
CA GLN A 23 -6.34 6.82 -1.38
C GLN A 23 -5.18 5.85 -1.64
N GLU A 24 -5.46 4.57 -1.41
CA GLU A 24 -4.50 3.47 -1.55
C GLU A 24 -4.82 2.69 -2.82
N ASP A 25 -3.78 2.48 -3.64
CA ASP A 25 -3.85 1.63 -4.82
C ASP A 25 -2.88 0.44 -4.67
N GLU A 26 -3.17 -0.62 -5.42
CA GLU A 26 -2.29 -1.78 -5.52
C GLU A 26 -1.78 -1.99 -6.95
N LYS A 27 -0.52 -2.35 -7.08
CA LYS A 27 0.08 -2.77 -8.35
C LYS A 27 0.82 -4.08 -8.18
N LYS A 28 0.57 -5.02 -9.09
CA LYS A 28 1.32 -6.28 -9.18
C LYS A 28 2.55 -6.07 -10.06
N ILE A 29 3.71 -6.42 -9.51
CA ILE A 29 5.01 -6.34 -10.17
C ILE A 29 5.69 -7.70 -10.00
N GLY A 30 5.62 -8.53 -11.04
CA GLY A 30 6.07 -9.92 -10.96
C GLY A 30 5.35 -10.71 -9.87
N ILE A 31 6.09 -11.20 -8.89
CA ILE A 31 5.56 -11.95 -7.73
C ILE A 31 5.15 -11.05 -6.55
N TYR A 32 5.45 -9.75 -6.63
CA TYR A 32 5.18 -8.78 -5.58
C TYR A 32 3.86 -8.06 -5.84
N THR A 33 3.05 -7.89 -4.80
CA THR A 33 1.90 -6.98 -4.78
C THR A 33 2.26 -5.79 -3.89
N VAL A 34 2.31 -4.61 -4.49
CA VAL A 34 2.77 -3.37 -3.86
C VAL A 34 1.57 -2.47 -3.63
N TYR A 35 1.37 -2.06 -2.38
CA TYR A 35 0.37 -1.09 -1.94
C TYR A 35 1.05 0.26 -1.74
N TYR A 36 0.52 1.31 -2.36
CA TYR A 36 1.09 2.65 -2.33
C TYR A 36 0.01 3.73 -2.25
N TYR A 37 0.40 4.93 -1.83
CA TYR A 37 -0.48 6.10 -1.84
C TYR A 37 -0.52 6.70 -3.25
N SER A 38 -1.69 6.67 -3.89
CA SER A 38 -1.87 7.13 -5.27
C SER A 38 -1.53 8.61 -5.46
N SER A 39 -1.74 9.41 -4.42
CA SER A 39 -1.39 10.82 -4.36
C SER A 39 0.12 11.10 -4.32
N ARG A 40 0.95 10.09 -4.02
CA ARG A 40 2.41 10.24 -3.79
C ARG A 40 3.30 9.39 -4.68
N CYS A 41 2.79 8.32 -5.30
CA CYS A 41 3.53 7.49 -6.25
C CYS A 41 2.91 7.61 -7.65
N ASN A 42 3.75 7.69 -8.67
CA ASN A 42 3.36 7.31 -10.02
C ASN A 42 3.52 5.77 -10.18
N PRO A 43 2.44 5.01 -10.45
CA PRO A 43 2.56 3.56 -10.59
C PRO A 43 3.55 3.12 -11.67
N ASN A 44 3.76 3.94 -12.71
CA ASN A 44 4.63 3.61 -13.84
C ASN A 44 6.12 3.74 -13.52
N GLU A 45 6.45 4.46 -12.45
CA GLU A 45 7.83 4.68 -12.01
C GLU A 45 8.24 3.71 -10.89
N LEU A 46 7.33 2.83 -10.45
CA LEU A 46 7.64 1.86 -9.42
C LEU A 46 8.70 0.86 -9.91
N PRO A 47 9.81 0.71 -9.18
CA PRO A 47 10.89 -0.19 -9.58
C PRO A 47 10.44 -1.65 -9.50
N SER A 48 11.07 -2.50 -10.31
CA SER A 48 10.73 -3.93 -10.34
C SER A 48 11.43 -4.77 -9.27
N SER A 49 12.49 -4.24 -8.66
CA SER A 49 13.28 -4.95 -7.66
C SER A 49 12.79 -4.67 -6.24
N LEU A 50 12.69 -5.72 -5.42
CA LEU A 50 12.25 -5.63 -4.02
C LEU A 50 13.04 -4.62 -3.17
N PRO A 51 14.39 -4.53 -3.23
CA PRO A 51 15.12 -3.56 -2.42
C PRO A 51 14.77 -2.10 -2.75
N LEU A 52 14.60 -1.78 -4.03
CA LEU A 52 14.20 -0.44 -4.46
C LEU A 52 12.74 -0.13 -4.08
N LEU A 53 11.84 -1.13 -4.17
CA LEU A 53 10.47 -0.98 -3.69
C LEU A 53 10.42 -0.67 -2.19
N MET A 54 11.27 -1.32 -1.38
CA MET A 54 11.38 -1.07 0.06
C MET A 54 11.96 0.32 0.39
N GLN A 55 12.76 0.91 -0.51
CA GLN A 55 13.30 2.27 -0.33
C GLN A 55 12.33 3.36 -0.84
N THR A 56 11.27 2.97 -1.55
CA THR A 56 10.33 3.93 -2.14
C THR A 56 9.39 4.47 -1.07
N GLN A 57 9.50 5.75 -0.73
CA GLN A 57 8.78 6.37 0.40
C GLN A 57 7.25 6.37 0.27
N CYS A 58 6.71 6.31 -0.95
CA CYS A 58 5.28 6.29 -1.18
C CYS A 58 4.66 4.87 -1.14
N VAL A 59 5.50 3.82 -0.98
CA VAL A 59 5.07 2.45 -0.76
C VAL A 59 4.71 2.24 0.71
N LYS A 60 3.48 1.77 0.94
CA LYS A 60 2.95 1.49 2.28
C LYS A 60 3.20 0.04 2.70
N LYS A 61 3.03 -0.90 1.77
CA LYS A 61 3.13 -2.33 2.04
C LYS A 61 3.52 -3.09 0.79
N ILE A 62 4.33 -4.12 0.95
CA ILE A 62 4.65 -5.07 -0.12
C ILE A 62 4.26 -6.45 0.38
N THR A 63 3.68 -7.28 -0.48
CA THR A 63 3.38 -8.68 -0.17
C THR A 63 3.86 -9.58 -1.29
N TRP A 64 4.38 -10.75 -0.95
CA TRP A 64 4.80 -11.76 -1.91
C TRP A 64 4.64 -13.15 -1.33
N MET A 65 4.78 -14.15 -2.20
CA MET A 65 4.80 -15.55 -1.80
C MET A 65 6.17 -16.14 -2.12
N GLU A 66 6.78 -16.77 -1.14
CA GLU A 66 8.04 -17.51 -1.27
C GLU A 66 7.76 -19.00 -1.17
N GLN A 67 8.22 -19.77 -2.15
CA GLN A 67 8.12 -21.21 -2.08
C GLN A 67 9.17 -21.74 -1.10
N THR A 68 8.74 -22.49 -0.09
CA THR A 68 9.63 -23.08 0.94
C THR A 68 9.67 -24.60 0.89
N GLY A 69 8.78 -25.21 0.11
CA GLY A 69 8.79 -26.65 -0.11
C GLY A 69 7.93 -27.05 -1.30
N PRO A 70 7.88 -28.35 -1.62
CA PRO A 70 6.93 -28.85 -2.61
C PRO A 70 5.52 -28.54 -2.10
N LYS A 71 4.80 -27.68 -2.84
CA LYS A 71 3.43 -27.24 -2.52
C LYS A 71 3.29 -26.40 -1.23
N LEU A 72 4.38 -25.87 -0.68
CA LEU A 72 4.36 -25.00 0.49
C LEU A 72 4.88 -23.61 0.13
N TYR A 73 4.05 -22.60 0.40
CA TYR A 73 4.34 -21.20 0.15
C TYR A 73 4.23 -20.41 1.44
N LYS A 74 5.23 -19.58 1.73
CA LYS A 74 5.18 -18.58 2.79
C LYS A 74 4.70 -17.28 2.21
N ARG A 75 3.69 -16.68 2.84
CA ARG A 75 3.25 -15.33 2.51
C ARG A 75 4.09 -14.36 3.31
N MET A 76 4.91 -13.58 2.63
CA MET A 76 5.71 -12.54 3.21
C MET A 76 5.03 -11.19 3.03
N SER A 77 5.19 -10.31 4.01
CA SER A 77 4.76 -8.93 3.95
C SER A 77 5.86 -8.02 4.46
N TRP A 78 6.04 -6.87 3.83
CA TRP A 78 6.94 -5.83 4.29
C TRP A 78 6.17 -4.52 4.48
N THR A 79 6.47 -3.80 5.55
CA THR A 79 6.08 -2.39 5.73
C THR A 79 7.29 -1.57 6.19
N PRO A 80 7.31 -0.25 5.94
CA PRO A 80 8.40 0.62 6.40
C PRO A 80 8.64 0.55 7.91
N GLU A 81 7.56 0.37 8.69
CA GLU A 81 7.61 0.35 10.16
C GLU A 81 8.10 -0.98 10.73
N THR A 82 7.78 -2.10 10.08
CA THR A 82 7.99 -3.44 10.67
C THR A 82 9.02 -4.28 9.94
N GLY A 83 9.47 -3.84 8.75
CA GLY A 83 10.34 -4.62 7.90
C GLY A 83 9.64 -5.85 7.32
N ALA A 84 10.43 -6.80 6.80
CA ALA A 84 9.90 -8.01 6.19
C ALA A 84 9.52 -9.02 7.29
N LYS A 85 8.28 -9.50 7.24
CA LYS A 85 7.71 -10.45 8.20
C LYS A 85 6.91 -11.53 7.47
N GLU A 86 6.94 -12.73 8.03
CA GLU A 86 6.05 -13.81 7.63
C GLU A 86 4.63 -13.50 8.12
N SER A 87 3.68 -13.46 7.20
CA SER A 87 2.27 -13.21 7.47
C SER A 87 1.42 -14.49 7.49
N GLY A 88 1.98 -15.62 7.07
CA GLY A 88 1.34 -16.93 7.15
C GLY A 88 1.89 -17.93 6.13
N MET A 89 1.45 -19.18 6.23
CA MET A 89 1.78 -20.26 5.29
C MET A 89 0.55 -20.67 4.48
N VAL A 90 0.76 -21.02 3.22
CA VAL A 90 -0.25 -21.49 2.28
C VAL A 90 0.22 -22.81 1.71
N ARG A 91 -0.62 -23.85 1.83
CA ARG A 91 -0.41 -25.16 1.19
C ARG A 91 -1.30 -25.23 -0.05
N LYS A 92 -0.72 -25.60 -1.19
CA LYS A 92 -1.43 -25.69 -2.48
C LYS A 92 -1.56 -27.12 -2.99
#